data_AF-A0A165ER35-F1
#
_entry.id   AF-A0A165ER35-F1
#
_cell.length_a   1.000
_cell.length_b   1.000
_cell.length_c   1.000
_cell.angle_alpha   90.00
_cell.angle_beta   90.00
_cell.angle_gamma   90.00
#
_symmetry.space_group_name_H-M   'P 1'
#
loop_
_entity.id
_entity.type
_entity.pdbx_description
1 polymer ?
#
loop_
_entity_poly.entity_id
_entity_poly.type
_entity_poly.pdbx_seq_one_letter_code
_entity_poly.pdbx_strand_id
1 'polypeptide(L)'
;MLYKVHRFFLERDSVVFRSMFSSPPGEQEMKGTSDDTAILLSEVTQSELDALLSFFYNSMYQPDVDISELKALLSISSRYVFEQIRQRAVEMLDNHDPPLSPAEQVALAFKYDIKQWLKPAYVTLGKRKQPISDEEAAEMGFEATVRLGRVRETLLKRHHGDLPVR
;
A
#
# COMPACT_ATOMS: atom_id res chain seq x y z
N MET A 1 -11.40 -4.05 -19.60
CA MET A 1 -12.69 -4.27 -18.93
C MET A 1 -13.32 -2.93 -18.63
N LEU A 2 -14.66 -2.83 -18.60
CA LEU A 2 -15.38 -1.57 -18.38
C LEU A 2 -16.20 -1.65 -17.09
N TYR A 3 -16.15 -0.60 -16.28
CA TYR A 3 -16.89 -0.49 -15.02
C TYR A 3 -17.85 0.68 -15.05
N LYS A 4 -19.04 0.49 -14.49
CA LYS A 4 -20.05 1.55 -14.33
C LYS A 4 -20.12 1.90 -12.85
N VAL A 5 -19.62 3.08 -12.50
CA VAL A 5 -19.43 3.52 -11.12
C VAL A 5 -20.12 4.86 -10.92
N HIS A 6 -20.72 5.07 -9.75
CA HIS A 6 -21.34 6.36 -9.45
C HIS A 6 -20.25 7.42 -9.24
N ARG A 7 -20.22 8.43 -10.12
CA ARG A 7 -19.25 9.55 -10.11
C ARG A 7 -19.09 10.20 -8.73
N PHE A 8 -20.18 10.29 -7.97
CA PHE A 8 -20.19 10.84 -6.62
C PHE A 8 -19.13 10.22 -5.70
N PHE A 9 -18.96 8.89 -5.67
CA PHE A 9 -17.97 8.25 -4.80
C PHE A 9 -16.54 8.64 -5.16
N LEU A 10 -16.25 8.74 -6.47
CA LEU A 10 -14.94 9.13 -6.98
C LEU A 10 -14.61 10.59 -6.64
N GLU A 11 -15.54 11.52 -6.87
CA GLU A 11 -15.33 12.96 -6.62
C GLU A 11 -15.27 13.33 -5.13
N ARG A 12 -16.10 12.65 -4.33
CA ARG A 12 -16.17 12.89 -2.89
C ARG A 12 -14.83 12.61 -2.25
N ASP A 13 -14.24 11.46 -2.57
CA ASP A 13 -13.10 10.93 -1.83
C ASP A 13 -11.75 11.10 -2.53
N SER A 14 -11.72 11.39 -3.84
CA SER A 14 -10.47 11.64 -4.60
C SER A 14 -10.44 13.03 -5.23
N VAL A 15 -9.39 13.77 -4.88
CA VAL A 15 -9.08 15.07 -5.49
C VAL A 15 -8.65 14.92 -6.96
N VAL A 16 -8.02 13.80 -7.31
CA VAL A 16 -7.60 13.50 -8.69
C VAL A 16 -8.84 13.34 -9.57
N PHE A 17 -9.80 12.51 -9.15
CA PHE A 17 -11.04 12.33 -9.89
C PHE A 17 -11.87 13.62 -9.95
N ARG A 18 -11.96 14.37 -8.84
CA ARG A 18 -12.62 15.70 -8.84
C ARG A 18 -12.02 16.65 -9.88
N SER A 19 -10.69 16.72 -9.96
CA SER A 19 -10.01 17.51 -10.98
C SER A 19 -10.23 16.95 -12.38
N MET A 20 -10.20 15.63 -12.55
CA MET A 20 -10.35 14.96 -13.85
C MET A 20 -11.75 15.16 -14.45
N PHE A 21 -12.77 15.23 -13.60
CA PHE A 21 -14.14 15.47 -14.03
C PHE A 21 -14.52 16.96 -14.12
N SER A 22 -13.61 17.86 -13.77
CA SER A 22 -13.81 19.30 -13.94
C SER A 22 -13.47 19.67 -15.39
N SER A 23 -14.45 20.14 -16.16
CA SER A 23 -14.23 20.56 -17.55
C SER A 23 -13.47 21.89 -17.63
N PRO A 24 -12.47 22.03 -18.52
CA PRO A 24 -11.95 23.34 -18.91
C PRO A 24 -13.04 24.18 -19.61
N PRO A 25 -12.97 25.52 -19.54
CA PRO A 25 -13.89 26.38 -20.28
C PRO A 25 -13.75 26.12 -21.80
N GLY A 26 -14.82 25.68 -22.47
CA GLY A 26 -14.88 25.53 -23.93
C GLY A 26 -14.87 24.09 -24.46
N GLU A 27 -14.61 23.09 -23.62
CA GLU A 27 -14.76 21.67 -23.99
C GLU A 27 -16.15 21.15 -23.59
N GLN A 28 -16.92 20.66 -24.57
CA GLN A 28 -18.27 20.14 -24.37
C GLN A 28 -18.31 18.62 -24.06
N GLU A 29 -17.25 17.88 -24.35
CA GLU A 29 -17.22 16.43 -24.11
C GLU A 29 -16.88 16.12 -22.65
N MET A 30 -17.91 15.78 -21.86
CA MET A 30 -17.72 15.29 -20.49
C MET A 30 -17.20 13.85 -20.52
N LYS A 31 -15.96 13.66 -20.05
CA LYS A 31 -15.36 12.34 -19.86
C LYS A 31 -16.14 11.53 -18.83
N GLY A 32 -16.29 10.23 -19.09
CA GLY A 32 -16.89 9.24 -18.18
C GLY A 32 -18.42 9.22 -18.16
N THR A 33 -19.10 9.74 -19.19
CA THR A 33 -20.57 9.78 -19.27
C THR A 33 -21.18 8.67 -20.13
N SER A 34 -20.38 8.07 -21.01
CA SER A 34 -20.76 6.97 -21.90
C SER A 34 -19.61 5.97 -22.04
N ASP A 35 -19.90 4.80 -22.61
CA ASP A 35 -18.89 3.78 -22.88
C ASP A 35 -17.81 4.30 -23.85
N ASP A 36 -18.18 5.18 -24.81
CA ASP A 36 -17.25 5.82 -25.76
C ASP A 36 -16.37 6.92 -25.14
N THR A 37 -16.81 7.50 -24.02
CA THR A 37 -16.07 8.55 -23.30
C THR A 37 -15.45 8.03 -22.01
N ALA A 38 -15.35 6.70 -21.84
CA ALA A 38 -14.86 6.08 -20.64
C ALA A 38 -13.45 6.57 -20.24
N ILE A 39 -13.23 6.71 -18.94
CA ILE A 39 -11.95 7.13 -18.41
C ILE A 39 -11.00 5.94 -18.38
N LEU A 40 -9.88 6.06 -19.09
CA LEU A 40 -8.82 5.07 -19.05
C LEU A 40 -7.96 5.27 -17.80
N LEU A 41 -7.98 4.28 -16.91
CA LEU A 41 -7.09 4.23 -15.76
C LEU A 41 -5.83 3.44 -16.13
N SER A 42 -4.75 4.15 -16.48
CA SER A 42 -3.46 3.54 -16.77
C SER A 42 -2.80 3.00 -15.50
N GLU A 43 -2.10 1.87 -15.62
CA GLU A 43 -1.37 1.22 -14.51
C GLU A 43 -2.25 0.84 -13.30
N VAL A 44 -3.51 0.52 -13.56
CA VAL A 44 -4.43 -0.03 -12.57
C VAL A 44 -4.80 -1.44 -12.95
N THR A 45 -4.65 -2.38 -12.03
CA THR A 45 -5.09 -3.76 -12.23
C THR A 45 -6.60 -3.88 -12.01
N GLN A 46 -7.19 -4.94 -12.55
CA GLN A 46 -8.58 -5.28 -12.25
C GLN A 46 -8.80 -5.47 -10.74
N SER A 47 -7.90 -6.16 -10.04
CA SER A 47 -8.01 -6.41 -8.60
C SER A 47 -7.97 -5.12 -7.76
N GLU A 48 -7.18 -4.13 -8.18
CA GLU A 48 -7.14 -2.81 -7.55
C GLU A 48 -8.48 -2.09 -7.68
N LEU A 49 -9.07 -2.10 -8.88
CA LEU A 49 -10.36 -1.46 -9.09
C LEU A 49 -11.49 -2.22 -8.39
N ASP A 50 -11.48 -3.55 -8.43
CA ASP A 50 -12.44 -4.39 -7.71
C ASP A 50 -12.39 -4.13 -6.20
N ALA A 51 -11.21 -4.04 -5.61
CA ALA A 51 -11.03 -3.70 -4.19
C ALA A 51 -11.60 -2.32 -3.84
N LEU A 52 -11.36 -1.30 -4.68
CA LEU A 52 -11.91 0.04 -4.48
C LEU A 52 -13.45 0.05 -4.54
N LEU A 53 -14.02 -0.63 -5.53
CA LEU A 53 -15.48 -0.71 -5.68
C LEU A 53 -16.11 -1.53 -4.55
N SER A 54 -15.49 -2.65 -4.17
CA SER A 54 -15.89 -3.43 -3.00
C SER A 54 -15.92 -2.54 -1.77
N PHE A 55 -14.89 -1.71 -1.55
CA PHE A 55 -14.88 -0.76 -0.45
C PHE A 55 -16.04 0.24 -0.54
N PHE A 56 -16.29 0.88 -1.69
CA PHE A 56 -17.40 1.84 -1.82
C PHE A 56 -18.78 1.26 -1.53
N TYR A 57 -19.02 0.01 -1.94
CA TYR A 57 -20.35 -0.59 -1.86
C TYR A 57 -20.55 -1.50 -0.64
N ASN A 58 -19.47 -2.01 -0.04
CA ASN A 58 -19.52 -3.04 1.00
C ASN A 58 -18.87 -2.65 2.33
N SER A 59 -18.27 -1.45 2.50
CA SER A 59 -17.45 -1.09 3.67
C SER A 59 -18.13 -1.18 5.04
N MET A 60 -19.45 -1.40 5.12
CA MET A 60 -20.17 -1.62 6.39
C MET A 60 -20.26 -3.10 6.82
N TYR A 61 -19.89 -4.07 5.98
CA TYR A 61 -20.32 -5.46 6.16
C TYR A 61 -19.26 -6.55 5.95
N GLN A 62 -17.98 -6.22 5.78
CA GLN A 62 -16.95 -7.24 5.54
C GLN A 62 -16.00 -7.41 6.74
N PRO A 63 -16.26 -8.41 7.61
CA PRO A 63 -15.35 -8.73 8.71
C PRO A 63 -14.03 -9.37 8.24
N ASP A 64 -14.01 -10.00 7.07
CA ASP A 64 -12.87 -10.82 6.60
C ASP A 64 -12.43 -10.40 5.18
N VAL A 65 -11.75 -9.25 5.07
CA VAL A 65 -11.15 -8.81 3.80
C VAL A 65 -9.77 -9.42 3.66
N ASP A 66 -9.51 -10.07 2.52
CA ASP A 66 -8.23 -10.71 2.25
C ASP A 66 -7.07 -9.69 2.17
N ILE A 67 -5.90 -10.09 2.66
CA ILE A 67 -4.72 -9.22 2.69
C ILE A 67 -4.30 -8.72 1.30
N SER A 68 -4.51 -9.52 0.24
CA SER A 68 -4.22 -9.12 -1.13
C SER A 68 -5.19 -8.05 -1.63
N GLU A 69 -6.47 -8.12 -1.22
CA GLU A 69 -7.47 -7.09 -1.51
C GLU A 69 -7.13 -5.79 -0.77
N LEU A 70 -6.70 -5.87 0.49
CA LEU A 70 -6.24 -4.69 1.24
C LEU A 70 -4.98 -4.05 0.63
N LYS A 71 -4.03 -4.86 0.14
CA LYS A 71 -2.84 -4.37 -0.58
C LYS A 71 -3.24 -3.69 -1.90
N ALA A 72 -4.23 -4.22 -2.61
CA ALA A 72 -4.76 -3.63 -3.83
C ALA A 72 -5.51 -2.32 -3.55
N LEU A 73 -6.31 -2.28 -2.49
CA LEU A 73 -6.99 -1.08 -2.00
C LEU A 73 -5.99 0.01 -1.61
N LEU A 74 -4.93 -0.33 -0.87
CA LEU A 74 -3.86 0.60 -0.51
C LEU A 74 -3.18 1.18 -1.76
N SER A 75 -2.94 0.35 -2.77
CA SER A 75 -2.30 0.76 -4.02
C SER A 75 -3.13 1.80 -4.78
N ILE A 76 -4.38 1.48 -5.09
CA ILE A 76 -5.25 2.38 -5.87
C ILE A 76 -5.63 3.63 -5.10
N SER A 77 -5.86 3.51 -3.78
CA SER A 77 -6.19 4.66 -2.93
C SER A 77 -5.02 5.63 -2.81
N SER A 78 -3.77 5.13 -2.78
CA SER A 78 -2.58 5.97 -2.83
C SER A 78 -2.41 6.63 -4.20
N ARG A 79 -2.60 5.88 -5.30
CA ARG A 79 -2.40 6.37 -6.68
C ARG A 79 -3.35 7.52 -7.04
N TYR A 80 -4.63 7.38 -6.70
CA TYR A 80 -5.64 8.39 -7.02
C TYR A 80 -5.98 9.30 -5.83
N VAL A 81 -5.17 9.30 -4.78
CA VAL A 81 -5.27 10.23 -3.65
C VAL A 81 -6.65 10.16 -2.97
N PHE A 82 -7.10 8.94 -2.68
CA PHE A 82 -8.25 8.66 -1.83
C PHE A 82 -7.82 8.62 -0.36
N GLU A 83 -7.47 9.78 0.21
CA GLU A 83 -6.77 9.87 1.52
C GLU A 83 -7.46 9.10 2.65
N GLN A 84 -8.78 9.24 2.80
CA GLN A 84 -9.54 8.54 3.84
C GLN A 84 -9.55 7.02 3.64
N ILE A 85 -9.65 6.57 2.39
CA ILE A 85 -9.65 5.14 2.04
C ILE A 85 -8.25 4.57 2.25
N ARG A 86 -7.21 5.31 1.84
CA ARG A 86 -5.81 4.96 2.09
C ARG A 86 -5.56 4.78 3.57
N GLN A 87 -6.01 5.73 4.39
CA GLN A 87 -5.88 5.63 5.84
C GLN A 87 -6.58 4.37 6.39
N ARG A 88 -7.79 4.07 5.93
CA ARG A 88 -8.48 2.84 6.34
C ARG A 88 -7.78 1.58 5.87
N ALA A 89 -7.25 1.53 4.66
CA ALA A 89 -6.48 0.38 4.18
C ALA A 89 -5.24 0.14 5.06
N VAL A 90 -4.53 1.21 5.46
CA VAL A 90 -3.39 1.12 6.41
C VAL A 90 -3.83 0.55 7.75
N GLU A 91 -4.92 1.08 8.33
CA GLU A 91 -5.42 0.59 9.62
C GLU A 91 -5.90 -0.85 9.57
N MET A 92 -6.54 -1.27 8.47
CA MET A 92 -6.96 -2.66 8.28
C MET A 92 -5.75 -3.58 8.14
N LEU A 93 -4.71 -3.17 7.40
CA LEU A 93 -3.47 -3.94 7.28
C LEU A 93 -2.69 -4.04 8.60
N ASP A 94 -2.72 -2.99 9.43
CA ASP A 94 -2.10 -2.99 10.76
C ASP A 94 -2.75 -4.01 11.71
N ASN A 95 -4.06 -4.20 11.57
CA ASN A 95 -4.85 -5.09 12.44
C ASN A 95 -5.21 -6.44 11.78
N HIS A 96 -4.70 -6.70 10.57
CA HIS A 96 -5.02 -7.91 9.83
C HIS A 96 -4.43 -9.15 10.52
N ASP A 97 -5.18 -10.25 10.51
CA ASP A 97 -4.73 -11.55 11.02
C ASP A 97 -4.84 -12.60 9.89
N PRO A 98 -3.71 -13.19 9.44
CA PRO A 98 -2.34 -13.01 9.93
C PRO A 98 -1.75 -11.63 9.57
N PRO A 99 -0.81 -11.10 10.38
CA PRO A 99 -0.19 -9.81 10.11
C PRO A 99 0.73 -9.86 8.88
N LEU A 100 0.97 -8.70 8.26
CA LEU A 100 2.00 -8.54 7.24
C LEU A 100 3.36 -9.02 7.76
N SER A 101 4.13 -9.69 6.91
CA SER A 101 5.50 -10.02 7.26
C SER A 101 6.33 -8.73 7.46
N PRO A 102 7.37 -8.73 8.29
CA PRO A 102 8.21 -7.54 8.47
C PRO A 102 8.86 -7.05 7.16
N ALA A 103 9.17 -7.95 6.22
CA ALA A 103 9.72 -7.58 4.91
C ALA A 103 8.66 -6.85 4.06
N GLU A 104 7.44 -7.39 3.99
CA GLU A 104 6.29 -6.72 3.35
C GLU A 104 6.01 -5.35 3.96
N GLN A 105 6.02 -5.24 5.29
CA GLN A 105 5.83 -3.97 5.99
C GLN A 105 6.85 -2.91 5.53
N VAL A 106 8.13 -3.29 5.43
CA VAL A 106 9.19 -2.39 4.94
C VAL A 106 8.95 -2.01 3.48
N ALA A 107 8.66 -2.98 2.62
CA ALA A 107 8.44 -2.76 1.19
C ALA A 107 7.27 -1.80 0.94
N LEU A 108 6.12 -2.07 1.55
CA LEU A 108 4.91 -1.24 1.41
C LEU A 108 5.10 0.14 2.04
N ALA A 109 5.81 0.21 3.17
CA ALA A 109 6.09 1.48 3.83
C ALA A 109 6.93 2.43 2.97
N PHE A 110 7.94 1.92 2.27
CA PHE A 110 8.69 2.74 1.33
C PHE A 110 7.87 3.08 0.08
N LYS A 111 7.13 2.10 -0.46
CA LYS A 111 6.33 2.30 -1.68
C LYS A 111 5.23 3.36 -1.51
N TYR A 112 4.59 3.40 -0.34
CA TYR A 112 3.42 4.25 -0.08
C TYR A 112 3.64 5.32 1.01
N ASP A 113 4.89 5.56 1.41
CA ASP A 113 5.28 6.50 2.48
C ASP A 113 4.55 6.29 3.83
N ILE A 114 4.59 5.05 4.36
CA ILE A 114 3.95 4.66 5.62
C ILE A 114 5.01 4.52 6.73
N LYS A 115 5.48 5.65 7.24
CA LYS A 115 6.64 5.71 8.14
C LYS A 115 6.46 4.93 9.44
N GLN A 116 5.23 4.79 9.94
CA GLN A 116 4.97 4.10 11.21
C GLN A 116 5.34 2.60 11.17
N TRP A 117 5.33 1.97 9.99
CA TRP A 117 5.66 0.55 9.83
C TRP A 117 7.16 0.26 9.84
N LEU A 118 7.99 1.24 9.48
CA LEU A 118 9.42 1.04 9.32
C LEU A 118 10.07 0.61 10.65
N LYS A 119 9.95 1.43 11.70
CA LYS A 119 10.63 1.16 12.98
C LYS A 119 10.32 -0.23 13.56
N PRO A 120 9.06 -0.66 13.74
CA PRO A 120 8.78 -2.00 14.28
C PRO A 120 9.31 -3.11 13.37
N ALA A 121 9.16 -3.00 12.05
CA ALA A 121 9.65 -4.01 11.11
C ALA A 121 11.19 -4.14 11.15
N TYR A 122 11.92 -3.02 11.12
CA TYR A 122 13.39 -3.01 11.25
C TYR A 122 13.85 -3.59 12.59
N VAL A 123 13.13 -3.35 13.69
CA VAL A 123 13.46 -3.92 15.01
C VAL A 123 13.27 -5.44 14.99
N THR A 124 12.15 -5.93 14.44
CA THR A 124 11.86 -7.37 14.33
C THR A 124 12.88 -8.07 13.45
N LEU A 125 13.10 -7.55 12.24
CA LEU A 125 14.11 -8.06 11.32
C LEU A 125 15.53 -7.90 11.85
N GLY A 126 15.81 -6.88 12.66
CA GLY A 126 17.13 -6.61 13.23
C GLY A 126 17.50 -7.56 14.37
N LYS A 127 16.53 -7.96 15.19
CA LYS A 127 16.74 -8.78 16.39
C LYS A 127 16.66 -10.28 16.15
N ARG A 128 15.99 -10.72 15.07
CA ARG A 128 15.84 -12.16 14.81
C ARG A 128 17.19 -12.82 14.47
N LYS A 129 17.31 -14.12 14.76
CA LYS A 129 18.53 -14.89 14.49
C LYS A 129 18.73 -15.15 13.00
N GLN A 130 17.64 -15.36 12.28
CA GLN A 130 17.64 -15.70 10.86
C GLN A 130 18.20 -14.53 10.02
N PRO A 131 19.10 -14.81 9.07
CA PRO A 131 19.52 -13.81 8.10
C PRO A 131 18.33 -13.36 7.23
N ILE A 132 18.48 -12.24 6.53
CA ILE A 132 17.52 -11.82 5.50
C ILE A 132 17.63 -12.82 4.34
N SER A 133 16.51 -13.38 3.91
CA SER A 133 16.49 -14.30 2.77
C SER A 133 16.53 -13.53 1.45
N ASP A 134 16.81 -14.23 0.35
CA ASP A 134 16.83 -13.63 -0.98
C ASP A 134 15.44 -13.12 -1.38
N GLU A 135 14.37 -13.81 -0.96
CA GLU A 135 12.98 -13.42 -1.19
C GLU A 135 12.62 -12.12 -0.45
N GLU A 136 12.97 -12.02 0.83
CA GLU A 136 12.74 -10.80 1.63
C GLU A 136 13.56 -9.63 1.09
N ALA A 137 14.81 -9.89 0.64
CA ALA A 137 15.66 -8.88 0.05
C ALA A 137 15.10 -8.36 -1.29
N ALA A 138 14.57 -9.26 -2.12
CA ALA A 138 13.90 -8.91 -3.36
C ALA A 138 12.64 -8.07 -3.11
N GLU A 139 11.87 -8.42 -2.08
CA GLU A 139 10.65 -7.72 -1.71
C GLU A 139 10.91 -6.31 -1.14
N MET A 140 11.83 -6.19 -0.18
CA MET A 140 12.19 -4.89 0.42
C MET A 140 12.92 -3.97 -0.56
N GLY A 141 13.57 -4.55 -1.58
CA GLY A 141 14.44 -3.84 -2.50
C GLY A 141 15.84 -3.58 -1.94
N PHE A 142 16.74 -3.20 -2.83
CA PHE A 142 18.18 -3.08 -2.55
C PHE A 142 18.49 -2.11 -1.40
N GLU A 143 17.93 -0.90 -1.43
CA GLU A 143 18.29 0.14 -0.46
C GLU A 143 17.88 -0.23 0.97
N ALA A 144 16.65 -0.71 1.15
CA ALA A 144 16.13 -1.15 2.44
C ALA A 144 16.95 -2.32 2.99
N THR A 145 17.28 -3.30 2.14
CA THR A 145 18.09 -4.47 2.49
C THR A 145 19.48 -4.05 2.98
N VAL A 146 20.16 -3.15 2.27
CA VAL A 146 21.49 -2.65 2.67
C VAL A 146 21.43 -1.91 4.01
N ARG A 147 20.42 -1.03 4.20
CA ARG A 147 20.23 -0.30 5.46
C ARG A 147 20.00 -1.26 6.64
N LEU A 148 19.14 -2.26 6.45
CA LEU A 148 18.86 -3.28 7.46
C LEU A 148 20.10 -4.12 7.78
N GLY A 149 20.87 -4.51 6.78
CA GLY A 149 22.13 -5.23 6.94
C GLY A 149 23.13 -4.49 7.85
N ARG A 150 23.32 -3.19 7.62
CA ARG A 150 24.20 -2.34 8.45
C ARG A 150 23.74 -2.26 9.92
N VAL A 151 22.44 -2.15 10.14
CA VAL A 151 21.85 -2.15 11.48
C VAL A 151 22.10 -3.50 12.17
N ARG A 152 21.85 -4.62 11.47
CA ARG A 152 22.09 -5.98 11.99
C ARG A 152 23.55 -6.21 12.35
N GLU A 153 24.49 -5.82 11.49
CA GLU A 153 25.92 -5.95 11.75
C GLU A 153 26.34 -5.20 13.03
N THR A 154 25.81 -3.99 13.22
CA THR A 154 26.08 -3.18 14.41
C THR A 154 25.56 -3.84 15.68
N LEU A 155 24.35 -4.44 15.63
CA LEU A 155 23.76 -5.16 16.75
C LEU A 155 24.58 -6.42 17.10
N LEU A 156 25.00 -7.19 16.10
CA LEU A 156 25.81 -8.40 16.31
C LEU A 156 27.19 -8.06 16.89
N LYS A 157 27.88 -7.03 16.40
CA LYS A 157 29.17 -6.59 16.94
C LYS A 157 29.09 -6.22 18.42
N ARG A 158 28.01 -5.56 18.85
CA ARG A 158 27.78 -5.25 20.27
C ARG A 158 27.67 -6.52 21.11
N HIS A 159 26.91 -7.51 20.64
CA HIS A 159 26.77 -8.79 21.35
C HIS A 159 28.07 -9.59 21.41
N HIS A 160 28.95 -9.49 20.40
CA HIS A 160 30.26 -10.18 20.41
C HIS A 160 31.32 -9.47 21.27
N GLY A 161 31.19 -8.16 21.53
CA GLY A 161 32.08 -7.41 22.43
C GLY A 161 31.83 -7.68 23.92
N ASP A 162 30.69 -8.25 24.28
CA ASP A 162 30.28 -8.57 25.66
C ASP A 162 30.63 -10.02 26.07
N LEU A 163 31.24 -10.82 25.19
CA LEU A 163 31.70 -12.16 25.53
C LEU A 163 33.08 -12.06 26.19
N PRO A 164 33.27 -12.56 27.43
CA PRO A 164 34.58 -12.57 28.06
C PRO A 164 35.51 -13.44 27.22
N VAL A 165 36.65 -12.86 26.83
CA VAL A 165 37.77 -13.59 26.24
C VAL A 165 38.16 -14.68 27.23
N ARG A 166 37.94 -15.95 26.85
CA ARG A 166 38.45 -17.11 27.58
C ARG A 166 39.88 -17.40 27.19
#